data_AF-A0A420HHM4-F1
#
_entry.id   AF-A0A420HHM4-F1
#
_cell.length_a   1.000
_cell.length_b   1.000
_cell.length_c   1.000
_cell.angle_alpha   90.00
_cell.angle_beta   90.00
_cell.angle_gamma   90.00
#
_symmetry.space_group_name_H-M   'P 1'
#
loop_
_entity.id
_entity.type
_entity.pdbx_description
1 polymer ?
#
loop_
_entity_poly.entity_id
_entity_poly.type
_entity_poly.pdbx_seq_one_letter_code
_entity_poly.pdbx_strand_id
1 'polypeptide(L)'
;MDPFEVRIRFTGLIVNLNASVISATKAAQYALKHREMDEDLHSCIIEQLEMPRNTMNNKANIMYFVEHLCDMAAKEKHVDYVRMIQRDMVRIVDAVAPEDGTGAANIKVVRKVVLKVLQALGTKGHLQTQTVTEIQELLKERDITSTEHALYSPQPIETGPKPTPRALSQQKIDRKVVEQRIEEDRERHKRLRESIWAIPISSDQENEAEILWENTSDLGEDDYVLYSEEAEERMLCFRNWEEDRPKKMGKA
;
A
#
# COMPACT_ATOMS: atom_id res chain seq x y z
N MET A 1 12.43 24.69 19.07
CA MET A 1 12.35 23.49 19.95
C MET A 1 13.75 22.90 20.00
N ASP A 2 14.17 22.32 21.11
CA ASP A 2 15.51 21.73 21.19
C ASP A 2 15.64 20.52 20.23
N PRO A 3 16.77 20.35 19.48
CA PRO A 3 16.91 19.28 18.50
C PRO A 3 16.69 17.88 19.07
N PHE A 4 17.15 17.61 20.29
CA PHE A 4 16.96 16.31 20.93
C PHE A 4 15.48 16.02 21.23
N GLU A 5 14.73 17.04 21.67
CA GLU A 5 13.30 16.90 21.92
C GLU A 5 12.54 16.61 20.61
N VAL A 6 12.92 17.28 19.53
CA VAL A 6 12.34 17.08 18.19
C VAL A 6 12.57 15.65 17.71
N ARG A 7 13.80 15.16 17.86
CA ARG A 7 14.19 13.79 17.53
C ARG A 7 13.38 12.75 18.30
N ILE A 8 13.26 12.89 19.63
CA ILE A 8 12.50 11.96 20.47
C ILE A 8 11.04 11.92 20.05
N ARG A 9 10.43 13.09 19.87
CA ARG A 9 9.02 13.18 19.49
C ARG A 9 8.77 12.56 18.13
N PHE A 10 9.64 12.86 17.15
CA PHE A 10 9.52 12.28 15.81
C PHE A 10 9.71 10.77 15.84
N THR A 11 10.73 10.27 16.53
CA THR A 11 10.95 8.83 16.71
C THR A 11 9.71 8.17 17.32
N GLY A 12 9.08 8.80 18.31
CA GLY A 12 7.83 8.33 18.90
C GLY A 12 6.66 8.28 17.91
N LEU A 13 6.60 9.18 16.92
CA LEU A 13 5.61 9.11 15.84
C LEU A 13 5.91 7.94 14.90
N ILE A 14 7.17 7.75 14.49
CA ILE A 14 7.61 6.68 13.59
C ILE A 14 7.41 5.28 14.19
N VAL A 15 7.69 5.12 15.49
CA VAL A 15 7.49 3.84 16.20
C VAL A 15 6.01 3.45 16.29
N ASN A 16 5.10 4.44 16.35
CA ASN A 16 3.66 4.23 16.48
C ASN A 16 2.91 4.39 15.15
N LEU A 17 3.61 4.33 14.02
CA LEU A 17 2.97 4.37 12.70
C LEU A 17 2.08 3.13 12.52
N ASN A 18 0.88 3.38 12.02
CA ASN A 18 -0.07 2.35 11.64
C ASN A 18 -0.50 2.56 10.18
N ALA A 19 -1.37 1.69 9.67
CA ALA A 19 -1.83 1.77 8.29
C ALA A 19 -2.62 3.06 7.96
N SER A 20 -3.12 3.80 8.96
CA SER A 20 -3.96 4.98 8.74
C SER A 20 -3.20 6.16 8.11
N VAL A 21 -3.84 6.80 7.14
CA VAL A 21 -3.36 8.05 6.53
C VAL A 21 -3.16 9.12 7.60
N ILE A 22 -4.02 9.21 8.61
CA ILE A 22 -3.93 10.23 9.67
C ILE A 22 -2.61 10.08 10.44
N SER A 23 -2.17 8.85 10.69
CA SER A 23 -0.90 8.56 11.38
C SER A 23 0.28 9.06 10.55
N ALA A 24 0.30 8.73 9.26
CA ALA A 24 1.33 9.17 8.32
C ALA A 24 1.33 10.71 8.13
N THR A 25 0.16 11.32 7.93
CA THR A 25 0.01 12.77 7.76
C THR A 25 0.51 13.52 9.00
N LYS A 26 0.20 13.04 10.21
CA LYS A 26 0.68 13.67 11.44
C LYS A 26 2.21 13.64 11.54
N ALA A 27 2.82 12.50 11.21
CA ALA A 27 4.28 12.36 11.18
C ALA A 27 4.92 13.28 10.12
N ALA A 28 4.30 13.37 8.93
CA ALA A 28 4.82 14.18 7.82
C ALA A 28 4.72 15.68 8.12
N GLN A 29 3.59 16.13 8.64
CA GLN A 29 3.42 17.51 9.12
C GLN A 29 4.43 17.86 10.21
N TYR A 30 4.73 16.93 11.12
CA TYR A 30 5.73 17.16 12.15
C TYR A 30 7.13 17.33 11.58
N ALA A 31 7.49 16.50 10.59
CA ALA A 31 8.76 16.59 9.88
C ALA A 31 8.91 17.92 9.12
N LEU A 32 7.90 18.29 8.32
CA LEU A 32 7.91 19.52 7.53
C LEU A 32 7.88 20.78 8.40
N LYS A 33 7.20 20.74 9.55
CA LYS A 33 7.24 21.82 10.53
C LYS A 33 8.64 22.09 11.06
N HIS A 34 9.49 21.07 11.13
CA HIS A 34 10.87 21.14 11.62
C HIS A 34 11.89 20.83 10.52
N ARG A 35 11.60 21.28 9.30
CA ARG A 35 12.44 21.08 8.09
C ARG A 35 13.89 21.56 8.21
N GLU A 36 14.19 22.38 9.19
CA GLU A 36 15.56 22.82 9.52
C GLU A 36 16.43 21.71 10.14
N MET A 37 15.81 20.61 10.56
CA MET A 37 16.46 19.40 11.09
C MET A 37 16.15 18.17 10.23
N ASP A 38 15.87 18.40 8.94
CA ASP A 38 15.49 17.36 7.99
C ASP A 38 16.49 16.20 7.91
N GLU A 39 17.80 16.45 7.98
CA GLU A 39 18.84 15.42 8.00
C GLU A 39 18.77 14.48 9.21
N ASP A 40 18.58 15.02 10.43
CA ASP A 40 18.46 14.21 11.66
C ASP A 40 17.12 13.45 11.68
N LEU A 41 16.05 14.10 11.23
CA LEU A 41 14.74 13.46 11.11
C LEU A 41 14.75 12.35 10.06
N HIS A 42 15.40 12.54 8.92
CA HIS A 42 15.61 11.48 7.92
C HIS A 42 16.45 10.34 8.50
N SER A 43 17.50 10.64 9.26
CA SER A 43 18.30 9.64 9.96
C SER A 43 17.44 8.81 10.92
N CYS A 44 16.48 9.42 11.63
CA CYS A 44 15.51 8.68 12.45
C CYS A 44 14.66 7.69 11.64
N ILE A 45 14.26 8.03 10.41
CA ILE A 45 13.49 7.13 9.54
C ILE A 45 14.34 5.89 9.23
N ILE A 46 15.57 6.08 8.79
CA ILE A 46 16.50 4.99 8.44
C ILE A 46 16.81 4.14 9.66
N GLU A 47 17.11 4.75 10.81
CA GLU A 47 17.35 4.02 12.06
C GLU A 47 16.17 3.12 12.45
N GLN A 48 14.93 3.62 12.35
CA GLN A 48 13.76 2.81 12.65
C GLN A 48 13.56 1.67 11.63
N LEU A 49 13.88 1.89 10.36
CA LEU A 49 13.84 0.85 9.34
C LEU A 49 14.89 -0.24 9.58
N GLU A 50 16.09 0.12 10.02
CA GLU A 50 17.19 -0.83 10.23
C GLU A 50 17.18 -1.50 11.60
N MET A 51 16.47 -0.94 12.59
CA MET A 51 16.37 -1.52 13.92
C MET A 51 15.84 -2.97 13.87
N PRO A 52 16.63 -3.98 14.32
CA PRO A 52 16.24 -5.40 14.24
C PRO A 52 14.97 -5.73 15.02
N ARG A 53 14.73 -4.99 16.12
CA ARG A 53 13.54 -5.14 16.97
C ARG A 53 12.28 -4.52 16.37
N ASN A 54 12.40 -3.72 15.31
CA ASN A 54 11.23 -3.10 14.70
C ASN A 54 10.50 -4.12 13.82
N THR A 55 9.19 -4.20 13.98
CA THR A 55 8.38 -5.22 13.30
C THR A 55 8.31 -4.94 11.80
N MET A 56 8.26 -6.00 10.99
CA MET A 56 8.06 -5.87 9.53
C MET A 56 6.78 -5.11 9.17
N ASN A 57 5.76 -5.21 10.02
CA ASN A 57 4.52 -4.46 9.88
C ASN A 57 4.76 -2.94 10.00
N ASN A 58 5.48 -2.52 11.04
CA ASN A 58 5.83 -1.11 11.20
C ASN A 58 6.80 -0.64 10.09
N LYS A 59 7.75 -1.47 9.65
CA LYS A 59 8.60 -1.16 8.48
C LYS A 59 7.77 -0.93 7.21
N ALA A 60 6.73 -1.73 6.98
CA ALA A 60 5.78 -1.50 5.88
C ALA A 60 5.00 -0.18 6.05
N ASN A 61 4.58 0.16 7.28
CA ASN A 61 3.95 1.46 7.57
C ASN A 61 4.91 2.63 7.31
N ILE A 62 6.18 2.49 7.68
CA ILE A 62 7.22 3.48 7.39
C ILE A 62 7.41 3.64 5.87
N MET A 63 7.38 2.55 5.10
CA MET A 63 7.45 2.61 3.63
C MET A 63 6.31 3.45 3.03
N TYR A 64 5.07 3.28 3.50
CA TYR A 64 3.94 4.13 3.09
C TYR A 64 4.10 5.57 3.55
N PHE A 65 4.62 5.78 4.77
CA PHE A 65 4.90 7.11 5.28
C PHE A 65 5.95 7.85 4.44
N VAL A 66 7.01 7.18 3.98
CA VAL A 66 8.05 7.78 3.12
C VAL A 66 7.45 8.34 1.83
N GLU A 67 6.54 7.60 1.21
CA GLU A 67 5.82 8.05 0.02
C GLU A 67 4.95 9.28 0.30
N HIS A 68 4.19 9.23 1.40
CA HIS A 68 3.37 10.35 1.83
C HIS A 68 4.20 11.60 2.19
N LEU A 69 5.36 11.42 2.82
CA LEU A 69 6.29 12.49 3.15
C LEU A 69 6.82 13.15 1.87
N CYS A 70 7.21 12.37 0.85
CA CYS A 70 7.65 12.92 -0.43
C CYS A 70 6.57 13.78 -1.10
N ASP A 71 5.32 13.30 -1.09
CA ASP A 71 4.18 14.05 -1.61
C ASP A 71 3.98 15.39 -0.90
N MET A 72 3.97 15.39 0.43
CA MET A 72 3.78 16.61 1.20
C MET A 72 4.97 17.55 1.06
N ALA A 73 6.19 17.02 1.08
CA ALA A 73 7.43 17.79 0.94
C ALA A 73 7.52 18.47 -0.43
N ALA A 74 7.16 17.77 -1.51
CA ALA A 74 7.09 18.32 -2.85
C ALA A 74 6.05 19.45 -2.97
N LYS A 75 4.86 19.27 -2.38
CA LYS A 75 3.81 20.31 -2.33
C LYS A 75 4.25 21.55 -1.55
N GLU A 76 5.00 21.37 -0.47
CA GLU A 76 5.55 22.47 0.33
C GLU A 76 6.89 23.03 -0.21
N LYS A 77 7.34 22.54 -1.38
CA LYS A 77 8.60 22.95 -2.05
C LYS A 77 9.86 22.69 -1.23
N HIS A 78 9.82 21.75 -0.29
CA HIS A 78 10.99 21.32 0.47
C HIS A 78 11.49 19.99 -0.10
N VAL A 79 12.30 20.09 -1.15
CA VAL A 79 12.72 18.93 -1.96
C VAL A 79 13.82 18.08 -1.31
N ASP A 80 14.38 18.52 -0.18
CA ASP A 80 15.53 17.87 0.45
C ASP A 80 15.16 16.49 1.01
N TYR A 81 13.96 16.32 1.58
CA TYR A 81 13.42 14.99 1.90
C TYR A 81 13.33 14.08 0.68
N VAL A 82 12.85 14.59 -0.47
CA VAL A 82 12.76 13.78 -1.70
C VAL A 82 14.15 13.34 -2.15
N ARG A 83 15.15 14.23 -2.12
CA ARG A 83 16.54 13.92 -2.49
C ARG A 83 17.18 12.90 -1.54
N MET A 84 16.98 13.04 -0.23
CA MET A 84 17.51 12.10 0.75
C MET A 84 16.88 10.71 0.59
N ILE A 85 15.57 10.64 0.35
CA ILE A 85 14.86 9.38 0.07
C ILE A 85 15.34 8.76 -1.25
N GLN A 86 15.52 9.53 -2.32
CA GLN A 86 16.07 9.04 -3.59
C GLN A 86 17.45 8.41 -3.39
N ARG A 87 18.35 9.11 -2.67
CA ARG A 87 19.71 8.65 -2.36
C ARG A 87 19.70 7.33 -1.60
N ASP A 88 18.84 7.22 -0.59
CA ASP A 88 18.82 6.08 0.33
C ASP A 88 17.78 5.02 -0.04
N MET A 89 17.15 5.10 -1.22
CA MET A 89 16.04 4.22 -1.61
C MET A 89 16.42 2.74 -1.58
N VAL A 90 17.60 2.39 -2.10
CA VAL A 90 18.08 0.99 -2.08
C VAL A 90 18.23 0.50 -0.64
N ARG A 91 18.80 1.33 0.24
CA ARG A 91 18.97 1.03 1.67
C ARG A 91 17.61 0.86 2.38
N ILE A 92 16.64 1.73 2.08
CA ILE A 92 15.27 1.63 2.59
C ILE A 92 14.63 0.31 2.15
N VAL A 93 14.75 -0.04 0.87
CA VAL A 93 14.20 -1.27 0.31
C VAL A 93 14.81 -2.52 0.95
N ASP A 94 16.13 -2.55 1.11
CA ASP A 94 16.83 -3.68 1.75
C ASP A 94 16.45 -3.84 3.23
N ALA A 95 16.24 -2.73 3.94
CA ALA A 95 15.82 -2.75 5.34
C ALA A 95 14.38 -3.26 5.53
N VAL A 96 13.49 -2.97 4.57
CA VAL A 96 12.07 -3.37 4.59
C VAL A 96 11.88 -4.79 4.04
N ALA A 97 12.62 -5.17 3.00
CA ALA A 97 12.51 -6.46 2.31
C ALA A 97 13.89 -7.14 2.18
N PRO A 98 14.45 -7.65 3.30
CA PRO A 98 15.78 -8.29 3.32
C PRO A 98 15.81 -9.59 2.51
N GLU A 99 17.00 -9.96 2.03
CA GLU A 99 17.22 -11.15 1.19
C GLU A 99 16.98 -12.46 1.95
N ASP A 100 17.39 -12.52 3.22
CA ASP A 100 17.36 -13.72 4.06
C ASP A 100 15.96 -14.13 4.54
N GLY A 101 14.91 -13.35 4.25
CA GLY A 101 13.55 -13.61 4.73
C GLY A 101 13.38 -13.52 6.26
N THR A 102 14.43 -13.14 6.99
CA THR A 102 14.48 -13.12 8.45
C THR A 102 13.43 -12.15 9.00
N GLY A 103 12.52 -12.68 9.84
CA GLY A 103 11.50 -11.89 10.54
C GLY A 103 10.19 -11.68 9.78
N ALA A 104 10.04 -12.21 8.55
CA ALA A 104 8.82 -12.07 7.76
C ALA A 104 8.13 -13.41 7.51
N ALA A 105 7.09 -13.73 8.29
CA ALA A 105 6.16 -14.82 7.94
C ALA A 105 5.47 -14.62 6.57
N ASN A 106 5.49 -13.39 6.03
CA ASN A 106 4.85 -12.98 4.79
C ASN A 106 5.73 -12.00 3.99
N ILE A 107 6.99 -12.36 3.70
CA ILE A 107 7.89 -11.49 2.91
C ILE A 107 7.28 -11.07 1.56
N LYS A 108 6.47 -11.94 0.94
CA LYS A 108 5.71 -11.64 -0.29
C LYS A 108 4.78 -10.44 -0.14
N VAL A 109 4.15 -10.26 1.03
CA VAL A 109 3.27 -9.13 1.30
C VAL A 109 4.09 -7.84 1.40
N VAL A 110 5.21 -7.88 2.12
CA VAL A 110 6.09 -6.73 2.29
C VAL A 110 6.74 -6.32 0.96
N ARG A 111 7.20 -7.28 0.14
CA ARG A 111 7.66 -7.03 -1.23
C ARG A 111 6.58 -6.36 -2.08
N LYS A 112 5.32 -6.82 -2.01
CA LYS A 112 4.19 -6.15 -2.70
C LYS A 112 3.98 -4.71 -2.22
N VAL A 113 4.18 -4.41 -0.93
CA VAL A 113 4.11 -3.04 -0.41
C VAL A 113 5.21 -2.19 -1.04
N VAL A 114 6.46 -2.68 -1.01
CA VAL A 114 7.61 -1.97 -1.58
C VAL A 114 7.41 -1.71 -3.08
N LEU A 115 7.01 -2.72 -3.86
CA LEU A 115 6.78 -2.58 -5.30
C LEU A 115 5.74 -1.49 -5.63
N LYS A 116 4.64 -1.44 -4.86
CA LYS A 116 3.62 -0.40 -5.04
C LYS A 116 4.10 0.99 -4.68
N VAL A 117 4.82 1.10 -3.57
CA VAL A 117 5.37 2.40 -3.17
C VAL A 117 6.38 2.90 -4.21
N LEU A 118 7.25 2.03 -4.71
CA LEU A 118 8.17 2.37 -5.79
C LEU A 118 7.44 2.81 -7.05
N GLN A 119 6.37 2.11 -7.43
CA GLN A 119 5.53 2.51 -8.56
C GLN A 119 4.89 3.89 -8.32
N ALA A 120 4.34 4.14 -7.13
CA ALA A 120 3.75 5.43 -6.78
C ALA A 120 4.77 6.57 -6.78
N LEU A 121 5.97 6.34 -6.25
CA LEU A 121 7.06 7.32 -6.29
C LEU A 121 7.49 7.63 -7.73
N GLY A 122 7.53 6.61 -8.59
CA GLY A 122 7.85 6.76 -10.02
C GLY A 122 6.78 7.53 -10.79
N THR A 123 5.50 7.18 -10.65
CA THR A 123 4.39 7.86 -11.35
C THR A 123 4.24 9.31 -10.91
N LYS A 124 4.56 9.63 -9.66
CA LYS A 124 4.55 10.99 -9.12
C LYS A 124 5.81 11.80 -9.42
N GLY A 125 6.80 11.19 -10.07
CA GLY A 125 8.06 11.85 -10.45
C GLY A 125 9.03 12.07 -9.28
N HIS A 126 8.79 11.47 -8.12
CA HIS A 126 9.71 11.53 -6.96
C HIS A 126 10.90 10.58 -7.12
N LEU A 127 10.82 9.60 -8.02
CA LEU A 127 11.92 8.69 -8.33
C LEU A 127 12.00 8.51 -9.85
N GLN A 128 13.20 8.39 -10.40
CA GLN A 128 13.37 8.16 -11.84
C GLN A 128 12.79 6.79 -12.22
N THR A 129 12.10 6.73 -13.35
CA THR A 129 11.48 5.48 -13.85
C THR A 129 12.52 4.37 -14.02
N GLN A 130 13.73 4.70 -14.49
CA GLN A 130 14.81 3.73 -14.63
C GLN A 130 15.20 3.11 -13.27
N THR A 131 15.41 3.94 -12.24
CA THR A 131 15.73 3.47 -10.89
C THR A 131 14.63 2.59 -10.30
N VAL A 132 13.35 2.92 -10.57
CA VAL A 132 12.22 2.08 -10.16
C VAL A 132 12.31 0.71 -10.82
N THR A 133 12.56 0.65 -12.14
CA THR A 133 12.68 -0.61 -12.88
C THR A 133 13.85 -1.46 -12.37
N GLU A 134 15.02 -0.87 -12.16
CA GLU A 134 16.21 -1.57 -11.64
C GLU A 134 15.92 -2.21 -10.27
N ILE A 135 15.32 -1.45 -9.34
CA ILE A 135 14.96 -1.98 -8.01
C ILE A 135 13.89 -3.07 -8.12
N GLN A 136 12.92 -2.93 -9.02
CA GLN A 136 11.89 -3.94 -9.24
C GLN A 136 12.47 -5.25 -9.78
N GLU A 137 13.45 -5.19 -10.67
CA GLU A 137 14.17 -6.36 -11.20
C GLU A 137 14.94 -7.09 -10.09
N LEU A 138 15.71 -6.35 -9.28
CA LEU A 138 16.41 -6.91 -8.12
C LEU A 138 15.44 -7.61 -7.15
N LEU A 139 14.27 -7.01 -6.89
CA LEU A 139 13.26 -7.62 -6.03
C LEU A 139 12.62 -8.88 -6.64
N LYS A 140 12.49 -8.96 -7.97
CA LYS A 140 12.01 -10.17 -8.67
C LYS A 140 13.03 -11.30 -8.60
N GLU A 141 14.31 -11.02 -8.84
CA GLU A 141 15.40 -12.00 -8.73
C GLU A 141 15.47 -12.61 -7.33
N ARG A 142 15.30 -11.77 -6.29
CA ARG A 142 15.22 -12.20 -4.90
C ARG A 142 14.01 -13.11 -4.61
N ASP A 143 12.88 -12.91 -5.30
CA ASP A 143 11.68 -13.75 -5.13
C ASP A 143 11.85 -15.14 -5.77
N ILE A 144 12.53 -15.21 -6.91
CA ILE A 144 12.90 -16.47 -7.58
C ILE A 144 13.86 -17.26 -6.68
N THR A 145 14.93 -16.62 -6.22
CA THR A 145 15.95 -17.24 -5.35
C THR A 145 15.36 -17.75 -4.03
N SER A 146 14.50 -16.96 -3.38
CA SER A 146 13.78 -17.39 -2.17
C SER A 146 12.88 -18.61 -2.43
N THR A 147 12.26 -18.70 -3.60
CA THR A 147 11.37 -19.81 -3.97
C THR A 147 12.17 -21.08 -4.26
N GLU A 148 13.31 -20.97 -4.94
CA GLU A 148 14.22 -22.10 -5.17
C GLU A 148 14.82 -22.63 -3.86
N HIS A 149 15.25 -21.74 -2.96
CA HIS A 149 15.81 -22.14 -1.67
C HIS A 149 14.79 -22.85 -0.75
N ALA A 150 13.49 -22.57 -0.92
CA ALA A 150 12.40 -23.30 -0.25
C ALA A 150 12.14 -24.69 -0.87
N LEU A 151 12.43 -24.87 -2.16
CA LEU A 151 12.26 -26.14 -2.87
C LEU A 151 13.47 -27.09 -2.70
N TYR A 152 14.67 -26.55 -2.50
CA TYR A 152 15.92 -27.33 -2.32
C TYR A 152 16.31 -27.57 -0.85
N SER A 153 15.45 -27.20 0.11
CA SER A 153 15.70 -27.56 1.52
C SER A 153 15.67 -29.08 1.66
N PRO A 154 16.77 -29.76 2.04
CA PRO A 154 16.79 -31.20 2.18
C PRO A 154 15.85 -31.58 3.32
N GLN A 155 14.74 -32.24 2.99
CA GLN A 155 13.97 -32.97 3.99
C GLN A 155 14.93 -34.00 4.62
N PRO A 156 15.16 -34.00 5.94
CA PRO A 156 15.92 -35.06 6.57
C PRO A 156 15.12 -36.35 6.37
N ILE A 157 15.71 -37.32 5.68
CA ILE A 157 15.18 -38.69 5.61
C ILE A 157 15.39 -39.29 7.00
N GLU A 158 14.40 -39.15 7.88
CA GLU A 158 14.37 -39.84 9.18
C GLU A 158 13.89 -41.27 9.00
N THR A 159 14.82 -42.21 8.81
CA THR A 159 14.58 -43.63 9.12
C THR A 159 14.73 -43.84 10.62
N GLY A 160 13.66 -43.68 11.38
CA GLY A 160 13.63 -43.94 12.83
C GLY A 160 12.22 -43.78 13.42
N PRO A 161 11.86 -44.52 14.49
CA PRO A 161 10.50 -44.49 15.02
C PRO A 161 10.20 -43.14 15.68
N LYS A 162 9.11 -42.52 15.22
CA LYS A 162 8.59 -41.21 15.63
C LYS A 162 8.72 -40.94 17.15
N PRO A 163 9.49 -39.92 17.57
CA PRO A 163 9.25 -39.28 18.85
C PRO A 163 8.00 -38.40 18.74
N THR A 164 7.17 -38.43 19.77
CA THR A 164 6.02 -37.54 19.95
C THR A 164 6.44 -36.08 19.73
N PRO A 165 5.66 -35.28 18.97
CA PRO A 165 6.01 -33.88 18.77
C PRO A 165 5.88 -33.18 20.12
N ARG A 166 7.02 -32.86 20.74
CA ARG A 166 7.08 -31.83 21.78
C ARG A 166 6.55 -30.57 21.11
N ALA A 167 5.31 -30.21 21.45
CA ALA A 167 4.72 -28.94 21.10
C ALA A 167 5.70 -27.86 21.55
N LEU A 168 6.45 -27.30 20.59
CA LEU A 168 7.04 -25.98 20.72
C LEU A 168 5.91 -25.12 21.24
N SER A 169 6.07 -24.59 22.45
CA SER A 169 5.12 -23.66 23.02
C SER A 169 5.00 -22.51 22.05
N GLN A 170 3.98 -22.55 21.20
CA GLN A 170 3.52 -21.39 20.46
C GLN A 170 3.24 -20.37 21.54
N GLN A 171 4.17 -19.43 21.73
CA GLN A 171 3.93 -18.28 22.57
C GLN A 171 2.61 -17.71 22.07
N LYS A 172 1.56 -17.85 22.88
CA LYS A 172 0.22 -17.41 22.51
C LYS A 172 0.33 -15.91 22.29
N ILE A 173 0.43 -15.51 21.02
CA ILE A 173 0.45 -14.12 20.61
C ILE A 173 -0.86 -13.52 21.15
N ASP A 174 -0.75 -12.39 21.84
CA ASP A 174 -1.92 -11.76 22.45
C ASP A 174 -2.99 -11.52 21.37
N ARG A 175 -4.22 -11.92 21.67
CA ARG A 175 -5.36 -11.82 20.77
C ARG A 175 -5.55 -10.39 20.26
N LYS A 176 -5.30 -9.39 21.10
CA LYS A 176 -5.37 -7.98 20.72
C LYS A 176 -4.37 -7.61 19.63
N VAL A 177 -3.15 -8.15 19.70
CA VAL A 177 -2.09 -7.92 18.69
C VAL A 177 -2.49 -8.57 17.37
N VAL A 178 -3.11 -9.75 17.41
CA VAL A 178 -3.62 -10.44 16.22
C VAL A 178 -4.77 -9.65 15.58
N GLU A 179 -5.76 -9.22 16.36
CA GLU A 179 -6.89 -8.42 15.88
C GLU A 179 -6.44 -7.10 15.27
N GLN A 180 -5.50 -6.39 15.93
CA GLN A 180 -4.92 -5.16 15.39
C GLN A 180 -4.23 -5.42 14.04
N ARG A 181 -3.45 -6.51 13.93
CA ARG A 181 -2.76 -6.85 12.68
C ARG A 181 -3.74 -7.16 11.55
N ILE A 182 -4.84 -7.88 11.85
CA ILE A 182 -5.90 -8.19 10.89
C ILE A 182 -6.54 -6.89 10.40
N GLU A 183 -6.86 -5.95 11.29
CA GLU A 183 -7.48 -4.69 10.92
C GLU A 183 -6.55 -3.82 10.08
N GLU A 184 -5.25 -3.77 10.41
CA GLU A 184 -4.27 -3.03 9.62
C GLU A 184 -4.08 -3.63 8.21
N ASP A 185 -4.07 -4.96 8.08
CA ASP A 185 -4.01 -5.61 6.77
C ASP A 185 -5.30 -5.40 5.97
N ARG A 186 -6.46 -5.41 6.63
CA ARG A 186 -7.75 -5.08 6.01
C ARG A 186 -7.75 -3.65 5.48
N GLU A 187 -7.30 -2.69 6.28
CA GLU A 187 -7.19 -1.29 5.90
C GLU A 187 -6.19 -1.08 4.75
N ARG A 188 -5.06 -1.80 4.72
CA ARG A 188 -4.13 -1.79 3.57
C ARG A 188 -4.77 -2.31 2.29
N HIS A 189 -5.50 -3.42 2.36
CA HIS A 189 -6.19 -3.99 1.19
C HIS A 189 -7.31 -3.10 0.69
N LYS A 190 -8.02 -2.44 1.61
CA LYS A 190 -9.03 -1.45 1.27
C LYS A 190 -8.41 -0.31 0.47
N ARG A 191 -7.33 0.32 0.97
CA ARG A 191 -6.62 1.41 0.25
C ARG A 191 -6.14 1.01 -1.12
N LEU A 192 -5.65 -0.21 -1.28
CA LEU A 192 -5.23 -0.69 -2.59
C LEU A 192 -6.35 -0.64 -3.63
N ARG A 193 -7.59 -0.85 -3.20
CA ARG A 193 -8.75 -0.91 -4.09
C ARG A 193 -9.44 0.45 -4.27
N GLU A 194 -9.19 1.41 -3.38
CA GLU A 194 -9.82 2.73 -3.40
C GLU A 194 -9.55 3.50 -4.71
N SER A 195 -8.42 3.26 -5.38
CA SER A 195 -8.06 3.94 -6.62
C SER A 195 -8.26 3.10 -7.89
N ILE A 196 -8.83 1.88 -7.80
CA ILE A 196 -8.96 0.99 -8.96
C ILE A 196 -9.98 1.53 -9.98
N TRP A 197 -11.05 2.16 -9.49
CA TRP A 197 -12.10 2.74 -10.33
C TRP A 197 -11.81 4.20 -10.74
N ALA A 198 -10.75 4.80 -10.20
CA ALA A 198 -10.44 6.20 -10.46
C ALA A 198 -9.76 6.35 -11.82
N ILE A 199 -10.42 7.01 -12.76
CA ILE A 199 -9.84 7.37 -14.06
C ILE A 199 -9.10 8.70 -13.90
N PRO A 200 -7.78 8.76 -14.15
CA PRO A 200 -7.04 10.01 -14.03
C PRO A 200 -7.58 11.03 -15.04
N ILE A 201 -7.98 12.20 -14.55
CA ILE A 201 -8.35 13.32 -15.41
C ILE A 201 -7.05 13.94 -15.93
N SER A 202 -6.44 13.33 -16.96
CA SER A 202 -5.50 14.06 -17.79
C SER A 202 -6.25 15.18 -18.52
N SER A 203 -5.55 16.26 -18.91
CA SER A 203 -6.12 17.35 -19.71
C SER A 203 -6.74 16.88 -21.03
N ASP A 204 -6.38 15.66 -21.45
CA ASP A 204 -6.87 15.02 -22.66
C ASP A 204 -8.09 14.15 -22.31
N GLN A 205 -9.28 14.67 -22.64
CA GLN A 205 -10.60 14.02 -22.50
C GLN A 205 -10.71 12.67 -23.26
N GLU A 206 -9.77 12.39 -24.16
CA GLU A 206 -9.77 11.19 -25.01
C GLU A 206 -9.37 9.90 -24.25
N ASN A 207 -8.86 10.02 -23.02
CA ASN A 207 -8.31 8.89 -22.28
C ASN A 207 -9.39 7.98 -21.65
N GLU A 208 -10.55 8.51 -21.24
CA GLU A 208 -11.59 7.71 -20.57
C GLU A 208 -12.29 6.73 -21.52
N ALA A 209 -12.64 7.18 -22.72
CA ALA A 209 -13.33 6.36 -23.71
C ALA A 209 -12.45 5.19 -24.20
N GLU A 210 -11.15 5.43 -24.40
CA GLU A 210 -10.20 4.39 -24.82
C GLU A 210 -9.99 3.36 -23.69
N ILE A 211 -9.81 3.82 -22.44
CA ILE A 211 -9.71 2.93 -21.28
C ILE A 211 -10.97 2.08 -21.14
N LEU A 212 -12.16 2.68 -21.30
CA LEU A 212 -13.41 1.92 -21.28
C LEU A 212 -13.46 0.91 -22.42
N TRP A 213 -13.09 1.29 -23.64
CA TRP A 213 -13.09 0.41 -24.81
C TRP A 213 -12.16 -0.79 -24.62
N GLU A 214 -10.93 -0.57 -24.17
CA GLU A 214 -9.96 -1.64 -23.93
C GLU A 214 -10.35 -2.59 -22.78
N ASN A 215 -11.05 -2.08 -21.76
CA ASN A 215 -11.43 -2.85 -20.57
C ASN A 215 -12.87 -3.37 -20.59
N THR A 216 -13.66 -3.05 -21.62
CA THR A 216 -15.03 -3.56 -21.75
C THR A 216 -14.97 -5.06 -22.05
N SER A 217 -15.63 -5.85 -21.22
CA SER A 217 -15.80 -7.28 -21.47
C SER A 217 -16.82 -7.53 -22.57
N ASP A 218 -16.71 -8.68 -23.23
CA ASP A 218 -17.78 -9.18 -24.09
C ASP A 218 -19.09 -9.36 -23.32
N LEU A 219 -20.22 -9.32 -24.04
CA LEU A 219 -21.54 -9.53 -23.46
C LEU A 219 -21.65 -10.92 -22.81
N GLY A 220 -22.03 -10.92 -21.53
CA GLY A 220 -22.30 -12.10 -20.73
C GLY A 220 -23.80 -12.35 -20.51
N GLU A 221 -24.11 -13.46 -19.83
CA GLU A 221 -25.48 -13.81 -19.45
C GLU A 221 -26.11 -12.77 -18.51
N ASP A 222 -25.31 -12.27 -17.56
CA ASP A 222 -25.74 -11.25 -16.59
C ASP A 222 -26.15 -9.93 -17.27
N ASP A 223 -25.54 -9.58 -18.40
CA ASP A 223 -25.91 -8.38 -19.17
C ASP A 223 -27.32 -8.47 -19.75
N TYR A 224 -27.71 -9.65 -20.26
CA TYR A 224 -29.07 -9.86 -20.77
C TYR A 224 -30.12 -9.75 -19.67
N VAL A 225 -29.80 -10.25 -18.47
CA VAL A 225 -30.66 -10.08 -17.29
C VAL A 225 -30.81 -8.60 -16.98
N LEU A 226 -29.71 -7.86 -16.86
CA LEU A 226 -29.71 -6.43 -16.62
C LEU A 226 -30.54 -5.65 -17.67
N TYR A 227 -30.38 -5.98 -18.96
CA TYR A 227 -31.15 -5.31 -20.03
C TYR A 227 -32.65 -5.59 -19.95
N SER A 228 -33.02 -6.81 -19.55
CA SER A 228 -34.43 -7.18 -19.37
C SER A 228 -35.06 -6.41 -18.20
N GLU A 229 -34.37 -6.33 -17.06
CA GLU A 229 -34.80 -5.58 -15.89
C GLU A 229 -34.93 -4.09 -16.21
N GLU A 230 -33.94 -3.52 -16.90
CA GLU A 230 -33.96 -2.10 -17.29
C GLU A 230 -35.06 -1.79 -18.31
N ALA A 231 -35.40 -2.73 -19.20
CA ALA A 231 -36.53 -2.58 -20.11
C ALA A 231 -37.87 -2.61 -19.36
N GLU A 232 -38.03 -3.50 -18.39
CA GLU A 232 -39.21 -3.58 -17.53
C GLU A 232 -39.40 -2.31 -16.70
N GLU A 233 -38.33 -1.78 -16.11
CA GLU A 233 -38.35 -0.52 -15.36
C GLU A 233 -38.75 0.66 -16.25
N ARG A 234 -38.17 0.77 -17.46
CA ARG A 234 -38.55 1.83 -18.43
C ARG A 234 -40.02 1.73 -18.83
N MET A 235 -40.54 0.52 -19.05
CA MET A 235 -41.97 0.32 -19.33
C MET A 235 -42.85 0.71 -18.16
N LEU A 236 -42.41 0.45 -16.92
CA LEU A 236 -43.12 0.89 -15.72
C LEU A 236 -43.13 2.42 -15.58
N CYS A 237 -41.98 3.06 -15.78
CA CYS A 237 -41.87 4.53 -15.80
C CYS A 237 -42.80 5.16 -16.85
N PHE A 238 -42.87 4.57 -18.05
CA PHE A 238 -43.76 5.03 -19.11
C PHE A 238 -45.23 4.92 -18.71
N ARG A 239 -45.66 3.76 -18.18
CA ARG A 239 -47.03 3.55 -17.69
C ARG A 239 -47.40 4.54 -16.60
N ASN A 240 -46.53 4.74 -15.62
CA ASN A 240 -46.74 5.70 -14.54
C ASN A 240 -46.87 7.14 -15.08
N TRP A 241 -46.02 7.52 -16.05
CA TRP A 241 -46.12 8.83 -16.70
C TRP A 241 -47.43 8.99 -17.47
N GLU A 242 -47.88 7.96 -18.18
CA GLU A 242 -49.12 7.98 -18.96
C GLU A 242 -50.35 8.16 -18.05
N GLU A 243 -50.37 7.50 -16.89
CA GLU A 243 -51.41 7.66 -15.87
C GLU A 243 -51.40 9.05 -15.20
N ASP A 244 -50.23 9.65 -15.02
CA ASP A 244 -50.07 10.93 -14.35
C ASP A 244 -50.22 12.14 -15.29
N ARG A 245 -49.94 11.96 -16.58
CA ARG A 245 -50.09 13.00 -17.61
C ARG A 245 -51.49 13.65 -17.61
N PRO A 246 -52.62 12.93 -17.65
CA PRO A 246 -53.94 13.54 -17.63
C PRO A 246 -54.26 14.23 -16.29
N LYS A 247 -53.75 13.70 -15.16
CA LYS A 247 -53.92 14.33 -13.83
C LYS A 247 -53.20 15.68 -13.72
N LYS A 248 -52.08 15.84 -14.44
CA LYS A 248 -51.33 17.10 -14.56
C LYS A 248 -51.94 18.07 -15.58
N MET A 249 -52.52 17.56 -16.67
CA MET A 249 -53.17 18.36 -17.72
C MET A 249 -54.59 18.81 -17.36
N GLY A 250 -55.28 18.12 -16.45
CA GLY A 250 -56.62 18.47 -15.95
C GLY A 250 -56.63 19.47 -14.79
N LYS A 251 -55.47 20.04 -14.42
CA LYS A 251 -55.34 21.20 -13.52
C LYS A 251 -54.90 22.42 -14.34
N ALA A 252 -55.79 22.91 -15.19
CA ALA A 252 -55.73 24.23 -15.82
C ALA A 252 -57.12 24.86 -15.74
#